data_AF-A0A9J6EAG7-F1
#
_entry.id   AF-A0A9J6EAG7-F1
#
_cell.length_a   1.000
_cell.length_b   1.000
_cell.length_c   1.000
_cell.angle_alpha   90.00
_cell.angle_beta   90.00
_cell.angle_gamma   90.00
#
_symmetry.space_group_name_H-M   'P 1'
#
loop_
_entity.id
_entity.type
_entity.pdbx_description
1 polymer ?
#
loop_
_entity_poly.entity_id
_entity_poly.type
_entity_poly.pdbx_seq_one_letter_code
_entity_poly.pdbx_strand_id
1 'polypeptide(L)'
;MTHCTSLATPSVRNLRDRFNPLEQYNEEEFRMRYHFMKQSMVHILEELHLNRSNDNRGEPLPPLLKLLVTLRFHATGAMQCFVGDLINVSQLSVSRNIWEVTQEICVRLFPKYMRLPSTAEVKSVKRRFYNTGGFLGVTGCIDCTHVQIISHSRSS
;
A
#
# COMPACT_ATOMS: atom_id res chain seq x y z
N MET A 1 34.04 -16.87 -4.87
CA MET A 1 33.43 -16.39 -6.13
C MET A 1 31.93 -16.61 -6.01
N THR A 2 31.22 -15.59 -5.52
CA THR A 2 29.79 -15.67 -5.21
C THR A 2 29.00 -15.35 -6.47
N HIS A 3 28.23 -16.32 -6.95
CA HIS A 3 27.30 -16.14 -8.06
C HIS A 3 26.20 -15.15 -7.67
N CYS A 4 26.17 -14.01 -8.35
CA CYS A 4 25.08 -13.05 -8.29
C CYS A 4 23.98 -13.50 -9.26
N THR A 5 22.90 -14.04 -8.72
CA THR A 5 21.72 -14.42 -9.50
C THR A 5 20.98 -13.15 -9.90
N SER A 6 21.11 -12.78 -11.18
CA SER A 6 20.34 -11.73 -11.84
C SER A 6 18.83 -12.00 -11.68
N LEU A 7 18.16 -11.22 -10.82
CA LEU A 7 16.70 -11.14 -10.79
C LEU A 7 16.23 -10.53 -12.12
N ALA A 8 15.61 -11.36 -12.97
CA ALA A 8 14.99 -10.91 -14.19
C ALA A 8 13.82 -9.98 -13.86
N THR A 9 13.98 -8.68 -14.12
CA THR A 9 12.91 -7.70 -14.02
C THR A 9 11.87 -7.96 -15.12
N PRO A 10 10.57 -8.06 -14.80
CA PRO A 10 9.54 -8.23 -15.82
C PRO A 10 9.57 -7.04 -16.78
N SER A 11 9.53 -7.36 -18.08
CA SER A 11 9.78 -6.44 -19.19
C SER A 11 8.80 -5.25 -19.22
N VAL A 12 9.31 -4.07 -18.85
CA VAL A 12 8.67 -2.74 -18.86
C VAL A 12 8.50 -2.20 -20.29
N ARG A 13 7.81 -2.93 -21.17
CA ARG A 13 7.61 -2.53 -22.58
C ARG A 13 6.35 -1.69 -22.72
N ASN A 14 6.41 -0.43 -22.25
CA ASN A 14 5.63 0.77 -22.66
C ASN A 14 5.52 1.80 -21.52
N LEU A 15 6.66 2.33 -21.06
CA LEU A 15 6.70 3.53 -20.17
C LEU A 15 7.33 4.75 -20.86
N ARG A 16 7.52 4.71 -22.18
CA ARG A 16 8.44 5.61 -22.90
C ARG A 16 8.22 7.12 -22.69
N ASP A 17 7.03 7.55 -22.28
CA ASP A 17 6.72 8.97 -22.01
C ASP A 17 6.25 9.27 -20.58
N ARG A 18 6.27 8.31 -19.64
CA ARG A 18 5.78 8.53 -18.27
C ARG A 18 6.86 8.24 -17.23
N PHE A 19 6.92 9.09 -16.20
CA PHE A 19 7.80 8.93 -15.04
C PHE A 19 7.65 7.50 -14.47
N ASN A 20 8.73 6.71 -14.45
CA ASN A 20 8.77 5.38 -13.85
C ASN A 20 9.50 5.42 -12.49
N PRO A 21 8.77 5.48 -11.36
CA PRO A 21 9.36 5.51 -10.02
C PRO A 21 10.32 4.34 -9.71
N LEU A 22 10.11 3.18 -10.33
CA LEU A 22 10.98 2.00 -10.10
C LEU A 22 12.38 2.18 -10.66
N GLU A 23 12.51 2.87 -11.79
CA GLU A 23 13.79 3.13 -12.45
C GLU A 23 14.45 4.39 -11.91
N GLN A 24 13.67 5.40 -11.56
CA GLN A 24 14.20 6.73 -11.23
C GLN A 24 14.69 6.88 -9.79
N TYR A 25 14.01 6.25 -8.82
CA TYR A 25 14.44 6.33 -7.42
C TYR A 25 15.39 5.19 -7.10
N ASN A 26 16.37 5.40 -6.22
CA ASN A 26 17.07 4.28 -5.59
C ASN A 26 16.16 3.58 -4.54
N GLU A 27 16.62 2.48 -3.95
CA GLU A 27 15.80 1.69 -3.00
C GLU A 27 15.34 2.51 -1.79
N GLU A 28 16.21 3.33 -1.23
CA GLU A 28 15.91 4.14 -0.05
C GLU A 28 14.92 5.26 -0.37
N GLU A 29 15.15 5.96 -1.47
CA GLU A 29 14.23 6.99 -1.98
C GLU A 29 12.84 6.44 -2.29
N PHE A 30 12.80 5.23 -2.85
CA PHE A 30 11.57 4.52 -3.15
C PHE A 30 10.85 4.14 -1.86
N ARG A 31 11.57 3.53 -0.91
CA ARG A 31 11.04 3.14 0.40
C ARG A 31 10.47 4.34 1.16
N MET A 32 11.14 5.48 1.15
CA MET A 32 10.66 6.70 1.81
C MET A 32 9.38 7.28 1.17
N ARG A 33 9.19 7.11 -0.15
CA ARG A 33 8.04 7.71 -0.87
C ARG A 33 6.84 6.80 -0.96
N TYR A 34 7.06 5.48 -0.96
CA TYR A 34 6.03 4.48 -1.16
C TYR A 34 5.80 3.60 0.07
N HIS A 35 6.68 3.62 1.08
CA HIS A 35 6.67 2.71 2.24
C HIS A 35 6.78 1.23 1.86
N PHE A 36 7.30 0.94 0.66
CA PHE A 36 7.53 -0.42 0.17
C PHE A 36 8.94 -0.56 -0.39
N MET A 37 9.48 -1.78 -0.34
CA MET A 37 10.66 -2.15 -1.13
C MET A 37 10.24 -2.38 -2.58
N LYS A 38 11.12 -2.09 -3.54
CA LYS A 38 10.83 -2.27 -4.98
C LYS A 38 10.48 -3.72 -5.29
N GLN A 39 11.23 -4.66 -4.71
CA GLN A 39 10.99 -6.10 -4.90
C GLN A 39 9.60 -6.52 -4.39
N SER A 40 9.19 -6.05 -3.22
CA SER A 40 7.85 -6.31 -2.68
C SER A 40 6.77 -5.75 -3.61
N MET A 41 7.01 -4.58 -4.21
CA MET A 41 6.05 -4.01 -5.14
C MET A 41 5.93 -4.82 -6.44
N VAL A 42 7.05 -5.32 -6.98
CA VAL A 42 7.01 -6.21 -8.15
C VAL A 42 6.25 -7.49 -7.83
N HIS A 43 6.49 -8.07 -6.65
CA HIS A 43 5.76 -9.27 -6.20
C HIS A 43 4.25 -9.01 -6.06
N ILE A 44 3.88 -7.91 -5.39
CA ILE A 44 2.47 -7.49 -5.27
C ILE A 44 1.84 -7.28 -6.65
N LEU A 45 2.56 -6.67 -7.59
CA LEU A 45 2.06 -6.46 -8.95
C LEU A 45 1.76 -7.78 -9.68
N GLU A 46 2.58 -8.82 -9.47
CA GLU A 46 2.37 -10.15 -10.04
C GLU A 46 1.15 -10.86 -9.44
N GLU A 47 0.83 -10.60 -8.17
CA GLU A 47 -0.33 -11.18 -7.50
C GLU A 47 -1.66 -10.47 -7.80
N LEU A 48 -1.60 -9.22 -8.26
CA LEU A 48 -2.77 -8.42 -8.57
C LEU A 48 -3.14 -8.54 -10.06
N HIS A 49 -4.41 -8.76 -10.35
CA HIS A 49 -4.90 -8.83 -11.73
C HIS A 49 -5.35 -7.44 -12.23
N LEU A 50 -4.40 -6.51 -12.29
CA LEU A 50 -4.66 -5.15 -12.76
C LEU A 50 -4.69 -5.12 -14.29
N ASN A 51 -5.86 -4.77 -14.85
CA ASN A 51 -6.03 -4.63 -16.30
C ASN A 51 -5.64 -3.23 -16.76
N ARG A 52 -5.21 -3.10 -18.02
CA ARG A 52 -5.18 -1.77 -18.67
C ARG A 52 -6.60 -1.25 -18.75
N SER A 53 -6.83 0.04 -18.46
CA SER A 53 -8.17 0.61 -18.59
C SER A 53 -8.69 0.48 -20.01
N ASN A 54 -9.97 0.10 -20.16
CA ASN A 54 -10.66 0.02 -21.44
C ASN A 54 -11.19 1.38 -21.93
N ASP A 55 -10.74 2.50 -21.33
CA ASP A 55 -11.25 3.82 -21.69
C ASP A 55 -10.56 4.30 -22.97
N ASN A 56 -11.32 4.43 -24.06
CA ASN A 56 -10.84 4.83 -25.39
C ASN A 56 -10.43 6.32 -25.46
N ARG A 57 -10.45 7.05 -24.34
CA ARG A 57 -10.20 8.50 -24.25
C ARG A 57 -8.83 8.84 -23.65
N GLY A 58 -7.79 8.18 -24.13
CA GLY A 58 -6.38 8.44 -23.77
C GLY A 58 -5.57 7.16 -23.64
N GLU A 59 -4.25 7.29 -23.53
CA GLU A 59 -3.37 6.14 -23.30
C GLU A 59 -3.63 5.54 -21.91
N PRO A 60 -4.14 4.30 -21.81
CA PRO A 60 -4.52 3.71 -20.54
C PRO A 60 -3.28 3.46 -19.68
N LEU A 61 -3.38 3.79 -18.38
CA LEU A 61 -2.28 3.60 -17.45
C LEU A 61 -1.86 2.12 -17.40
N PRO A 62 -0.56 1.81 -17.55
CA PRO A 62 -0.04 0.48 -17.31
C PRO A 62 -0.33 0.01 -15.87
N PRO A 63 -0.55 -1.30 -15.64
CA PRO A 63 -0.79 -1.89 -14.32
C PRO A 63 0.17 -1.40 -13.23
N LEU A 64 1.45 -1.35 -13.56
CA LEU A 64 2.51 -0.86 -12.67
C LEU A 64 2.25 0.58 -12.21
N LEU A 65 1.89 1.50 -13.11
CA LEU A 65 1.63 2.89 -12.76
C LEU A 65 0.32 3.04 -11.97
N LYS A 66 -0.71 2.23 -12.25
CA LYS A 66 -1.92 2.18 -11.43
C LYS A 66 -1.58 1.82 -9.98
N LEU A 67 -0.79 0.76 -9.80
CA LEU A 67 -0.36 0.32 -8.46
C LEU A 67 0.44 1.41 -7.75
N LEU A 68 1.45 1.98 -8.42
CA LEU A 68 2.31 3.02 -7.85
C LEU A 68 1.53 4.25 -7.40
N VAL A 69 0.58 4.74 -8.20
CA VAL A 69 -0.29 5.87 -7.82
C VAL A 69 -1.08 5.56 -6.57
N THR A 70 -1.71 4.38 -6.53
CA THR A 70 -2.53 3.98 -5.39
C THR A 70 -1.70 3.80 -4.12
N LEU A 71 -0.54 3.14 -4.22
CA LEU A 71 0.34 2.97 -3.06
C LEU A 71 0.90 4.31 -2.56
N ARG A 72 1.26 5.22 -3.46
CA ARG A 72 1.73 6.56 -3.06
C ARG A 72 0.64 7.34 -2.32
N PHE A 73 -0.61 7.25 -2.78
CA PHE A 73 -1.74 7.84 -2.08
C PHE A 73 -1.89 7.27 -0.67
N HIS A 74 -1.85 5.95 -0.52
CA HIS A 74 -1.96 5.29 0.80
C HIS A 74 -0.78 5.59 1.73
N ALA A 75 0.44 5.68 1.20
CA ALA A 75 1.64 5.96 1.99
C ALA A 75 1.69 7.40 2.52
N THR A 76 1.21 8.36 1.71
CA THR A 76 1.35 9.80 2.03
C THR A 76 0.07 10.44 2.56
N GLY A 77 -1.11 9.87 2.27
CA GLY A 77 -2.39 10.52 2.52
C GLY A 77 -2.59 11.82 1.71
N ALA A 78 -1.76 12.07 0.70
CA ALA A 78 -1.78 13.31 -0.07
C ALA A 78 -3.05 13.44 -0.93
N MET A 79 -3.39 14.67 -1.31
CA MET A 79 -4.52 14.92 -2.22
C MET A 79 -4.30 14.24 -3.56
N GLN A 80 -5.36 13.63 -4.11
CA GLN A 80 -5.30 12.85 -5.34
C GLN A 80 -4.81 13.66 -6.55
N CYS A 81 -5.05 14.97 -6.59
CA CYS A 81 -4.51 15.86 -7.63
C CYS A 81 -2.98 15.85 -7.64
N PHE A 82 -2.34 16.08 -6.48
CA PHE A 82 -0.87 16.06 -6.38
C PHE A 82 -0.28 14.70 -6.73
N VAL A 83 -0.96 13.60 -6.37
CA VAL A 83 -0.50 12.26 -6.75
C VAL A 83 -0.64 12.03 -8.26
N GLY A 84 -1.71 12.55 -8.87
CA GLY A 84 -1.96 12.48 -10.32
C GLY A 84 -0.98 13.30 -11.14
N ASP A 85 -0.62 14.50 -10.68
CA ASP A 85 0.32 15.40 -11.37
C ASP A 85 1.69 14.75 -11.58
N LEU A 86 2.15 13.92 -10.64
CA LEU A 86 3.44 13.23 -10.71
C LEU A 86 3.58 12.28 -11.90
N ILE A 87 2.46 11.78 -12.42
CA ILE A 87 2.41 10.87 -13.57
C ILE A 87 1.50 11.41 -14.68
N ASN A 88 1.19 12.71 -14.62
CA ASN A 88 0.38 13.47 -15.57
C ASN A 88 -1.00 12.83 -15.85
N VAL A 89 -1.78 12.57 -14.80
CA VAL A 89 -3.16 12.08 -14.93
C VAL A 89 -4.15 12.88 -14.09
N SER A 90 -5.40 12.94 -14.56
CA SER A 90 -6.46 13.66 -13.87
C SER A 90 -6.79 13.07 -12.50
N GLN A 91 -7.26 13.90 -11.57
CA GLN A 91 -7.73 13.46 -10.25
C GLN A 91 -8.85 12.40 -10.35
N LEU A 92 -9.74 12.50 -11.35
CA LEU A 92 -10.78 11.50 -11.58
C LEU A 92 -10.19 10.13 -11.95
N SER A 93 -9.14 10.11 -12.77
CA SER A 93 -8.40 8.89 -13.12
C SER A 93 -7.71 8.29 -11.88
N VAL A 94 -7.10 9.12 -11.04
CA VAL A 94 -6.48 8.68 -9.77
C VAL A 94 -7.52 8.05 -8.85
N SER A 95 -8.67 8.69 -8.67
CA SER A 95 -9.75 8.16 -7.83
C SER A 95 -10.22 6.78 -8.28
N ARG A 96 -10.45 6.60 -9.59
CA ARG A 96 -10.82 5.30 -10.18
C ARG A 96 -9.74 4.24 -9.96
N ASN A 97 -8.47 4.58 -10.16
CA ASN A 97 -7.35 3.65 -9.95
C ASN A 97 -7.21 3.26 -8.48
N ILE A 98 -7.36 4.21 -7.54
CA ILE A 98 -7.31 3.92 -6.10
C ILE A 98 -8.39 2.91 -5.76
N TRP A 99 -9.61 3.11 -6.25
CA TRP A 99 -10.71 2.18 -6.03
C TRP A 99 -10.41 0.79 -6.61
N GLU A 100 -10.10 0.69 -7.91
CA GLU A 100 -9.82 -0.57 -8.60
C GLU A 100 -8.70 -1.37 -7.92
N VAL A 101 -7.55 -0.74 -7.69
CA VAL A 101 -6.39 -1.39 -7.08
C VAL A 101 -6.68 -1.79 -5.64
N THR A 102 -7.36 -0.94 -4.86
CA THR A 102 -7.69 -1.28 -3.46
C THR A 102 -8.64 -2.46 -3.38
N GLN A 103 -9.61 -2.58 -4.30
CA GLN A 103 -10.49 -3.75 -4.36
C GLN A 103 -9.71 -5.03 -4.67
N GLU A 104 -8.80 -5.00 -5.65
CA GLU A 104 -7.96 -6.17 -5.95
C GLU A 104 -7.07 -6.55 -4.76
N ILE A 105 -6.49 -5.57 -4.04
CA ILE A 105 -5.73 -5.82 -2.80
C ILE A 105 -6.61 -6.52 -1.75
N CYS A 106 -7.82 -5.99 -1.51
CA CYS A 106 -8.76 -6.57 -0.55
C CYS A 106 -9.19 -7.99 -0.91
N VAL A 107 -9.37 -8.30 -2.18
CA VAL A 107 -9.82 -9.62 -2.62
C VAL A 107 -8.67 -10.63 -2.65
N ARG A 108 -7.48 -10.22 -3.10
CA ARG A 108 -6.37 -11.14 -3.40
C ARG A 108 -5.35 -11.24 -2.29
N LEU A 109 -4.98 -10.11 -1.69
CA LEU A 109 -3.85 -10.04 -0.77
C LEU A 109 -4.31 -10.09 0.69
N PHE A 110 -5.41 -9.41 1.01
CA PHE A 110 -5.92 -9.38 2.39
C PHE A 110 -6.10 -10.79 2.99
N PRO A 111 -6.72 -11.78 2.30
CA PRO A 111 -6.87 -13.12 2.87
C PRO A 111 -5.56 -13.89 3.03
N LYS A 112 -4.52 -13.53 2.28
CA LYS A 112 -3.20 -14.18 2.32
C LYS A 112 -2.30 -13.61 3.42
N TYR A 113 -2.29 -12.29 3.56
CA TYR A 113 -1.35 -11.58 4.43
C TYR A 113 -1.95 -11.17 5.76
N MET A 114 -3.29 -11.09 5.86
CA MET A 114 -3.96 -10.65 7.08
C MET A 114 -4.89 -11.72 7.63
N ARG A 115 -4.61 -12.17 8.86
CA ARG A 115 -5.48 -13.06 9.61
C ARG A 115 -6.21 -12.27 10.69
N LEU A 116 -7.49 -12.04 10.49
CA LEU A 116 -8.37 -11.53 11.55
C LEU A 116 -8.75 -12.65 12.52
N PRO A 117 -8.88 -12.35 13.83
CA PRO A 117 -9.39 -13.33 14.77
C PRO A 117 -10.83 -13.70 14.41
N SER A 118 -11.13 -14.99 14.44
CA SER A 118 -12.50 -15.48 14.31
C SER A 118 -13.36 -15.03 15.51
N THR A 119 -14.68 -15.05 15.35
CA THR A 119 -15.63 -14.72 16.42
C THR A 119 -15.35 -15.49 17.72
N ALA A 120 -14.91 -16.75 17.62
CA ALA A 120 -14.54 -17.58 18.77
C ALA A 120 -13.25 -17.10 19.46
N GLU A 121 -12.29 -16.60 18.69
CA GLU A 121 -10.99 -16.11 19.20
C GLU A 121 -11.06 -14.68 19.75
N VAL A 122 -12.04 -13.85 19.33
CA VAL A 122 -12.14 -12.44 19.73
C VAL A 122 -12.06 -12.26 21.26
N LYS A 123 -12.74 -13.12 22.03
CA LYS A 123 -12.74 -13.03 23.50
C LYS A 123 -11.36 -13.33 24.10
N SER A 124 -10.63 -14.30 23.55
CA SER A 124 -9.30 -14.65 24.03
C SER A 124 -8.28 -13.57 23.65
N VAL A 125 -8.38 -13.01 22.45
CA VAL A 125 -7.51 -11.90 22.00
C VAL A 125 -7.70 -10.66 22.88
N LYS A 126 -8.95 -10.25 23.12
CA LYS A 126 -9.25 -9.12 24.03
C LYS A 126 -8.66 -9.32 25.42
N ARG A 127 -8.80 -10.53 25.97
CA ARG A 127 -8.24 -10.87 27.29
C ARG A 127 -6.71 -10.81 27.29
N ARG A 128 -6.05 -11.26 26.21
CA ARG A 128 -4.58 -11.17 26.10
C ARG A 128 -4.10 -9.73 26.12
N PHE A 129 -4.69 -8.83 25.32
CA PHE A 129 -4.31 -7.42 25.33
C PHE A 129 -4.56 -6.74 26.68
N TYR A 130 -5.67 -7.07 27.35
CA TYR A 130 -5.94 -6.59 28.70
C TYR A 130 -4.88 -7.08 29.70
N ASN A 131 -4.52 -8.37 29.65
CA ASN A 131 -3.52 -8.92 30.57
C ASN A 131 -2.10 -8.41 30.28
N THR A 132 -1.77 -8.09 29.03
CA THR A 132 -0.44 -7.57 28.65
C THR A 132 -0.26 -6.11 29.05
N GLY A 133 -1.30 -5.26 28.96
CA GLY A 133 -1.12 -3.83 29.15
C GLY A 133 -2.38 -3.05 29.55
N GLY A 134 -3.41 -3.72 30.05
CA GLY A 134 -4.67 -3.09 30.46
C GLY A 134 -5.55 -2.61 29.30
N PHE A 135 -5.20 -2.92 28.05
CA PHE A 135 -5.94 -2.47 26.87
C PHE A 135 -7.27 -3.20 26.74
N LEU A 136 -8.37 -2.47 26.94
CA LEU A 136 -9.72 -2.99 26.83
C LEU A 136 -10.19 -3.06 25.37
N GLY A 137 -10.84 -4.17 25.00
CA GLY A 137 -11.56 -4.28 23.74
C GLY A 137 -10.72 -4.48 22.47
N VAL A 138 -9.39 -4.55 22.58
CA VAL A 138 -8.48 -4.70 21.43
C VAL A 138 -8.58 -6.10 20.81
N THR A 139 -8.81 -6.15 19.50
CA THR A 139 -8.90 -7.39 18.70
C THR A 139 -7.69 -7.62 17.79
N GLY A 140 -6.77 -6.66 17.72
CA GLY A 140 -5.55 -6.74 16.93
C GLY A 140 -4.80 -5.41 17.01
N CYS A 141 -3.54 -5.41 16.58
CA CYS A 141 -2.70 -4.23 16.51
C CYS A 141 -1.90 -4.27 15.19
N ILE A 142 -1.77 -3.12 14.54
CA ILE A 142 -0.94 -2.90 13.35
C ILE A 142 -0.06 -1.70 13.71
N ASP A 143 1.27 -1.85 13.64
CA ASP A 143 2.29 -0.82 13.91
C ASP A 143 1.82 0.31 14.84
N CYS A 144 1.79 0.03 16.13
CA CYS A 144 1.29 0.98 17.12
C CYS A 144 2.34 2.04 17.43
N THR A 145 1.94 3.30 17.33
CA THR A 145 2.64 4.42 17.99
C THR A 145 2.04 4.58 19.39
N HIS A 146 2.86 4.41 20.43
CA HIS A 146 2.41 4.66 21.81
C HIS A 146 2.34 6.17 22.06
N VAL A 147 1.13 6.72 22.11
CA VAL A 147 0.89 8.10 22.52
C VAL A 147 0.46 8.10 23.99
N GLN A 148 1.25 8.73 24.86
CA GLN A 148 0.90 8.87 26.27
C GLN A 148 -0.27 9.84 26.43
N ILE A 149 -1.37 9.38 27.03
CA ILE A 149 -2.48 10.25 27.42
C ILE A 149 -2.21 10.72 28.85
N ILE A 150 -1.88 12.00 29.01
CA ILE A 150 -1.74 12.63 30.32
C ILE A 150 -3.14 13.08 30.77
N SER A 151 -3.66 12.47 31.83
CA SER A 151 -4.86 12.93 32.51
C SER A 151 -4.54 14.24 33.23
N HIS A 152 -5.34 15.28 33.00
CA HIS A 152 -5.28 16.48 33.83
C HIS A 152 -5.88 16.13 35.19
N SER A 153 -5.06 16.07 36.24
CA SER A 153 -5.56 15.99 37.60
C SER A 153 -6.47 17.19 37.86
N ARG A 154 -7.71 16.92 38.24
CA ARG A 154 -8.62 17.93 38.77
C ARG A 154 -8.00 18.42 40.08
N SER A 155 -7.33 19.57 40.07
CA SER A 155 -6.95 20.28 41.29
C SER A 155 -8.23 20.53 42.08
N SER A 156 -8.33 19.87 43.23
CA SER A 156 -9.43 20.02 44.19
C SER A 156 -9.36 21.38 44.86
#